data_AF-A0A7X0H0S0-F1
#
_entry.id   AF-A0A7X0H0S0-F1
#
_cell.length_a   1.000
_cell.length_b   1.000
_cell.length_c   1.000
_cell.angle_alpha   90.00
_cell.angle_beta   90.00
_cell.angle_gamma   90.00
#
_symmetry.space_group_name_H-M   'P 1'
#
loop_
_entity.id
_entity.type
_entity.pdbx_description
1 polymer ?
#
loop_
_entity_poly.entity_id
_entity_poly.type
_entity_poly.pdbx_seq_one_letter_code
_entity_poly.pdbx_strand_id
1 'polypeptide(L)' 'MMGMPGEKEVLLETDPDTFWQTRHYEDWHAVLVRFGSDDPGRVANIIRRAWWDRAKKAQRQAFGERP' A
#
# COMPACT_ATOMS: atom_id res chain seq x y z
N MET A 1 -6.96 1.38 12.45
CA MET A 1 -5.71 0.63 12.29
C MET A 1 -5.61 0.32 10.80
N MET A 2 -5.27 1.29 9.93
CA MET A 2 -3.96 1.97 9.74
C MET A 2 -2.89 0.91 9.46
N GLY A 3 -2.36 0.90 8.22
CA GLY A 3 -1.43 -0.11 7.72
C GLY A 3 -0.27 -0.34 8.68
N MET A 4 0.22 -1.58 8.72
CA MET A 4 1.23 -2.02 9.66
C MET A 4 2.42 -1.03 9.70
N PRO A 5 2.86 -0.56 10.87
CA PRO A 5 3.96 0.39 11.04
C PRO A 5 5.34 -0.21 10.66
N GLY A 6 5.47 -0.61 9.39
CA GLY A 6 6.64 -1.26 8.81
C GLY A 6 6.44 -1.62 7.34
N GLU A 7 5.19 -1.73 6.86
CA GLU A 7 4.92 -2.05 5.45
C GLU A 7 5.40 -0.93 4.53
N LYS A 8 5.22 0.33 4.94
CA LYS A 8 5.69 1.50 4.22
C LYS A 8 7.22 1.49 4.09
N GLU A 9 7.91 1.26 5.20
CA GLU A 9 9.37 1.24 5.27
C GLU A 9 9.93 0.12 4.37
N VAL A 10 9.32 -1.07 4.41
CA VAL A 10 9.69 -2.18 3.52
C VAL A 10 9.46 -1.83 2.05
N LEU A 11 8.36 -1.16 1.69
CA LEU A 11 8.12 -0.76 0.29
C LEU A 11 9.15 0.27 -0.19
N LEU A 12 9.48 1.26 0.65
CA LEU A 12 10.49 2.27 0.35
C LEU A 12 11.90 1.67 0.22
N GLU A 13 12.22 0.65 1.01
CA GLU A 13 13.52 -0.03 0.99
C GLU A 13 13.66 -1.03 -0.16
N THR A 14 12.62 -1.83 -0.40
CA THR A 14 12.70 -2.98 -1.33
C THR A 14 12.36 -2.64 -2.78
N ASP A 15 11.71 -1.50 -3.03
CA ASP A 15 11.29 -1.09 -4.38
C ASP A 15 11.16 0.44 -4.50
N PRO A 16 12.27 1.18 -4.38
CA PRO A 16 12.29 2.65 -4.43
C PRO A 16 11.96 3.22 -5.82
N ASP A 17 12.06 2.41 -6.87
CA ASP A 17 11.71 2.80 -8.23
C ASP A 17 10.19 2.82 -8.44
N THR A 18 9.45 1.96 -7.73
CA THR A 18 7.97 1.99 -7.73
C THR A 18 7.42 2.87 -6.63
N PHE A 19 7.93 2.75 -5.40
CA PHE A 19 7.41 3.37 -4.19
C PHE A 19 8.36 4.43 -3.64
N TRP A 20 7.84 5.61 -3.35
CA TRP A 20 8.67 6.72 -2.86
C TRP A 20 7.86 7.63 -1.95
N GLN A 21 8.55 8.56 -1.29
CA GLN A 21 7.90 9.58 -0.47
C GLN A 21 8.64 10.91 -0.57
N THR A 22 7.94 11.98 -0.25
CA THR A 22 8.54 13.29 0.08
C THR A 22 8.60 13.46 1.58
N ARG A 23 9.41 14.41 2.08
CA ARG A 23 9.48 14.77 3.50
C ARG A 23 8.11 14.99 4.18
N HIS A 24 7.15 15.56 3.46
CA HIS A 24 5.78 15.75 3.96
C HIS A 24 5.09 14.45 4.44
N TYR A 25 5.47 13.30 3.88
CA TYR A 25 4.88 11.99 4.16
C TYR A 25 5.71 11.14 5.14
N GLU A 26 6.83 11.62 5.69
CA GLU A 26 7.70 10.82 6.58
C GLU A 26 6.94 10.20 7.76
N ASP A 27 6.14 10.99 8.46
CA ASP A 27 5.35 10.55 9.61
C ASP A 27 3.93 10.06 9.25
N TRP A 28 3.64 9.89 7.95
CA TRP A 28 2.33 9.45 7.46
C TRP A 28 2.40 8.02 6.94
N HIS A 29 1.32 7.25 7.15
CA HIS A 29 1.18 5.87 6.68
C HIS A 29 0.87 5.76 5.17
N ALA A 30 1.29 6.74 4.38
CA ALA A 30 1.07 6.81 2.94
C ALA A 30 2.40 6.74 2.19
N VAL A 31 2.36 6.13 1.00
CA VAL A 31 3.48 6.07 0.07
C VAL A 31 2.99 6.55 -1.30
N LEU A 32 3.87 7.19 -2.05
CA LEU A 32 3.62 7.62 -3.42
C LEU A 32 4.07 6.51 -4.38
N VAL A 33 3.38 6.39 -5.51
CA VAL A 33 3.69 5.42 -6.55
C VAL A 33 4.12 6.16 -7.80
N ARG A 34 5.18 5.69 -8.48
CA ARG A 34 5.50 6.17 -9.82
C ARG A 34 4.49 5.62 -10.82
N PHE A 35 3.79 6.52 -11.52
CA PHE A 35 2.77 6.12 -12.51
C PHE A 35 3.35 5.24 -13.64
N GLY A 36 4.62 5.43 -13.98
CA GLY A 36 5.34 4.62 -14.97
C GLY A 36 6.08 3.41 -14.39
N SER A 37 5.69 2.90 -13.21
CA SER A 37 6.24 1.64 -12.67
C SER A 37 6.04 0.49 -13.66
N ASP A 38 7.06 -0.36 -13.76
CA ASP A 38 7.08 -1.55 -14.60
C ASP A 38 6.30 -2.74 -14.00
N ASP A 39 5.90 -2.63 -12.73
CA ASP A 39 5.08 -3.64 -12.02
C ASP A 39 3.72 -3.08 -11.56
N PRO A 40 2.77 -2.87 -12.49
CA PRO A 40 1.41 -2.45 -12.15
C PRO A 40 0.67 -3.49 -11.31
N GLY A 41 1.08 -4.77 -11.35
CA GLY A 41 0.49 -5.84 -10.56
C GLY A 41 0.75 -5.67 -9.07
N ARG A 42 2.01 -5.36 -8.71
CA ARG A 42 2.42 -5.05 -7.33
C ARG A 42 1.73 -3.80 -6.81
N VAL A 43 1.66 -2.74 -7.61
CA VAL A 43 0.93 -1.50 -7.26
C VAL A 43 -0.54 -1.81 -6.94
N ALA A 44 -1.21 -2.54 -7.83
CA ALA A 44 -2.61 -2.92 -7.62
C ALA A 44 -2.78 -3.78 -6.36
N ASN A 45 -1.81 -4.63 -6.02
CA ASN A 45 -1.88 -5.43 -4.79
C ASN A 45 -1.80 -4.57 -3.53
N ILE A 46 -0.88 -3.60 -3.48
CA ILE A 46 -0.77 -2.67 -2.35
C ILE A 46 -2.06 -1.85 -2.19
N ILE A 47 -2.65 -1.38 -3.29
CA ILE A 47 -3.94 -0.67 -3.26
C ILE A 47 -5.05 -1.58 -2.72
N ARG A 48 -5.12 -2.84 -3.16
CA ARG A 48 -6.11 -3.81 -2.65
C ARG A 48 -5.95 -4.06 -1.15
N ARG A 49 -4.71 -4.23 -0.67
CA ARG A 49 -4.40 -4.42 0.76
C ARG A 49 -4.83 -3.21 1.57
N ALA A 50 -4.46 -2.01 1.12
CA ALA A 50 -4.86 -0.75 1.75
C ALA A 50 -6.38 -0.55 1.77
N TRP A 51 -7.09 -0.94 0.70
CA TRP A 51 -8.55 -0.94 0.67
C TRP A 51 -9.12 -1.95 1.66
N TRP A 52 -8.63 -3.19 1.67
CA TRP A 52 -9.11 -4.26 2.55
C TRP A 52 -9.00 -3.86 4.03
N ASP A 53 -7.90 -3.21 4.41
CA ASP A 53 -7.66 -2.70 5.77
C ASP A 53 -8.69 -1.62 6.18
N ARG A 54 -9.30 -0.93 5.22
CA ARG A 54 -10.33 0.11 5.44
C ARG A 54 -11.76 -0.39 5.16
N ALA A 55 -11.90 -1.54 4.52
CA ALA A 55 -13.18 -2.09 4.11
C ALA A 55 -14.04 -2.54 5.31
N LYS A 56 -15.36 -2.41 5.18
CA LYS A 56 -16.34 -2.88 6.17
C LYS A 56 -16.39 -4.42 6.18
N LYS A 57 -16.88 -5.01 7.29
CA LYS A 57 -17.00 -6.47 7.46
C LYS A 57 -17.66 -7.17 6.28
N ALA A 58 -18.80 -6.65 5.79
CA ALA A 58 -19.50 -7.24 4.64
C ALA A 58 -18.66 -7.21 3.36
N GLN A 59 -17.90 -6.13 3.13
CA GLN A 59 -17.02 -6.01 1.96
C GLN A 59 -15.84 -6.98 2.05
N ARG A 60 -15.24 -7.16 3.24
CA ARG A 60 -14.19 -8.16 3.45
C ARG A 60 -14.72 -9.58 3.28
N GLN A 61 -15.89 -9.89 3.81
CA GLN A 61 -16.52 -11.19 3.64
C GLN A 61 -16.81 -11.52 2.17
N ALA A 62 -17.25 -10.52 1.39
CA ALA A 62 -17.50 -10.69 -0.03
C ALA A 62 -16.20 -10.83 -0.85
N PHE A 63 -15.11 -10.18 -0.41
CA PHE A 63 -13.83 -10.21 -1.12
C PHE A 63 -12.99 -11.45 -0.77
N GLY A 64 -12.99 -11.87 0.50
CA GLY A 64 -12.16 -12.96 1.01
C GLY A 64 -11.02 -12.48 1.91
N GLU A 65 -9.99 -13.32 2.02
CA GLU A 65 -8.81 -13.04 2.83
C GLU A 65 -8.06 -11.78 2.36
N ARG A 66 -7.26 -11.21 3.26
CA ARG A 66 -6.42 -10.07 2.94
C ARG A 66 -5.34 -10.51 1.93
N PRO A 67 -5.22 -9.82 0.77
CA PRO A 67 -4.16 -10.09 -0.21
C PRO A 67 -2.74 -9.79 0.29
#